data_AF-A0A965CRC7-F1
#
_entry.id   AF-A0A965CRC7-F1
#
_cell.length_a   1.000
_cell.length_b   1.000
_cell.length_c   1.000
_cell.angle_alpha   90.00
_cell.angle_beta   90.00
_cell.angle_gamma   90.00
#
_symmetry.space_group_name_H-M   'P 1'
#
loop_
_entity.id
_entity.type
_entity.pdbx_description
1 polymer ?
#
loop_
_entity_poly.entity_id
_entity_poly.type
_entity_poly.pdbx_seq_one_letter_code
_entity_poly.pdbx_strand_id
1 'polypeptide(L)' 'QQQTLCVTHLPQIAAFSDSHYVVEKQIEKDATYTVVRKTSTSEEKAQEIAQLIGGREITEKTFSVAYEMLEQARSAAG' A
#
# COMPACT_ATOMS: atom_id res chain seq x y z
N GLN A 1 16.58 -16.37 10.57
CA GLN A 1 15.42 -15.65 10.01
C GLN A 1 15.47 -14.22 10.50
N GLN A 2 15.25 -13.24 9.62
CA GLN A 2 15.21 -11.83 9.96
C GLN A 2 13.88 -11.26 9.48
N GLN A 3 13.15 -10.59 10.38
CA GLN A 3 11.92 -9.88 10.05
C GLN A 3 12.20 -8.38 10.11
N THR A 4 11.85 -7.67 9.04
CA THR A 4 12.03 -6.22 8.96
C THR A 4 10.66 -5.55 8.91
N LEU A 5 10.47 -4.56 9.79
CA LEU A 5 9.30 -3.67 9.76
C LEU A 5 9.72 -2.34 9.15
N CYS A 6 8.98 -1.86 8.16
CA CYS A 6 9.22 -0.59 7.50
C CYS A 6 7.93 0.23 7.48
N VAL A 7 8.01 1.49 7.89
CA VAL A 7 6.95 2.48 7.70
C VAL A 7 7.39 3.39 6.57
N THR A 8 6.58 3.48 5.52
CA THR A 8 6.95 4.21 4.30
C THR A 8 5.74 4.86 3.65
N HIS A 9 5.99 5.98 2.96
CA HIS A 9 5.06 6.63 2.05
C HIS A 9 5.50 6.44 0.59
N LEU A 10 6.63 5.77 0.35
CA LEU A 10 7.15 5.56 -1.00
C LEU A 10 6.49 4.32 -1.61
N PRO A 11 5.79 4.45 -2.77
CA PRO A 11 5.10 3.33 -3.40
C PRO A 11 6.06 2.21 -3.80
N GLN A 12 7.29 2.53 -4.18
CA GLN A 12 8.28 1.53 -4.57
C GLN A 12 8.65 0.63 -3.39
N ILE A 13 8.88 1.19 -2.20
CA ILE A 13 9.21 0.38 -1.02
C ILE A 13 8.00 -0.43 -0.57
N ALA A 14 6.81 0.18 -0.57
CA ALA A 14 5.57 -0.49 -0.20
C ALA A 14 5.25 -1.68 -1.12
N ALA A 15 5.54 -1.57 -2.42
CA ALA A 15 5.35 -2.65 -3.39
C ALA A 15 6.14 -3.92 -3.05
N PHE A 16 7.38 -3.78 -2.57
CA PHE A 16 8.28 -4.89 -2.21
C PHE A 16 7.91 -5.62 -0.90
N SER A 17 6.91 -5.15 -0.15
CA SER A 17 6.53 -5.80 1.11
C SER A 17 5.87 -7.18 0.92
N ASP A 18 6.31 -8.18 1.68
CA ASP A 18 5.65 -9.49 1.74
C ASP A 18 4.24 -9.40 2.36
N SER A 19 4.10 -8.54 3.37
CA SER A 19 2.82 -8.19 3.99
C SER A 19 2.69 -6.67 4.04
N HIS A 20 1.57 -6.16 3.56
CA HIS A 20 1.30 -4.73 3.50
C HIS A 20 0.17 -4.37 4.48
N TYR A 21 0.39 -3.30 5.24
CA TYR A 21 -0.53 -2.79 6.23
C TYR A 21 -0.75 -1.30 5.99
N VAL A 22 -2.00 -0.87 6.09
CA VAL A 22 -2.43 0.52 5.93
C VAL A 22 -2.73 1.07 7.31
N VAL A 23 -2.20 2.27 7.58
CA VAL A 23 -2.47 3.01 8.81
C VAL A 23 -3.34 4.21 8.45
N GLU A 24 -4.55 4.24 8.97
CA GLU A 24 -5.53 5.29 8.69
C GLU A 24 -6.14 5.88 9.95
N LYS A 25 -6.69 7.10 9.82
CA LYS A 25 -7.42 7.75 10.89
C LYS A 25 -8.92 7.54 10.68
N GLN A 26 -9.59 7.05 11.72
CA GLN A 26 -11.04 6.91 11.75
C GLN A 26 -11.60 7.82 12.85
N ILE A 27 -12.69 8.53 12.57
CA ILE A 27 -13.36 9.39 13.55
C ILE A 27 -14.65 8.68 13.98
N GLU A 28 -14.80 8.42 15.28
CA GLU A 28 -16.03 7.89 15.87
C GLU A 28 -16.43 8.73 17.09
N LYS A 29 -17.67 9.24 17.10
CA LYS A 29 -18.25 10.00 18.23
C LYS A 29 -17.30 11.09 18.76
N ASP A 30 -16.77 11.90 17.85
CA ASP A 30 -15.84 13.01 18.11
C ASP A 30 -14.44 12.61 18.63
N ALA A 31 -14.13 11.31 18.69
CA ALA A 31 -12.78 10.81 18.97
C ALA A 31 -12.09 10.33 17.70
N THR A 32 -10.79 10.61 17.58
CA THR A 32 -9.94 10.12 16.48
C THR A 32 -9.20 8.87 16.91
N TYR A 33 -9.34 7.80 16.13
CA TYR A 33 -8.69 6.52 16.32
C TYR A 33 -7.70 6.27 15.19
N THR A 34 -6.59 5.61 15.51
CA THR A 34 -5.67 5.07 14.51
C THR A 34 -6.02 3.60 14.28
N VAL A 35 -6.33 3.27 13.04
CA VAL A 35 -6.68 1.92 12.61
C VAL A 35 -5.56 1.37 11.75
N VAL A 36 -5.20 0.12 11.98
CA VAL A 36 -4.22 -0.61 11.16
C VAL A 36 -4.94 -1.80 10.54
N ARG A 37 -4.99 -1.86 9.21
CA ARG A 37 -5.56 -2.99 8.48
C ARG A 37 -4.54 -3.63 7.56
N LYS A 38 -4.60 -4.95 7.44
CA LYS A 38 -3.81 -5.70 6.46
C LYS A 38 -4.51 -5.69 5.11
N THR A 39 -3.79 -5.46 4.01
CA THR A 39 -4.34 -5.72 2.68
C THR A 39 -4.37 -7.22 2.42
N SER A 40 -5.54 -7.75 2.10
CA SER A 40 -5.78 -9.19 1.96
C SER A 40 -5.62 -9.67 0.52
N THR A 41 -5.76 -8.78 -0.46
CA THR A 41 -5.65 -9.09 -1.89
C THR A 41 -4.59 -8.24 -2.57
N SER A 42 -4.10 -8.71 -3.72
CA SER A 42 -3.20 -7.92 -4.57
C SER A 42 -3.87 -6.64 -5.08
N GLU A 43 -5.19 -6.68 -5.28
CA GLU A 43 -5.98 -5.53 -5.70
C GLU A 43 -6.07 -4.46 -4.61
N GLU A 44 -6.34 -4.86 -3.36
CA GLU A 44 -6.30 -3.94 -2.21
C GLU A 44 -4.92 -3.32 -2.05
N LYS A 45 -3.85 -4.10 -2.20
CA LYS A 45 -2.48 -3.56 -2.18
C LYS A 45 -2.25 -2.60 -3.35
N ALA A 46 -2.70 -2.94 -4.56
CA ALA A 46 -2.57 -2.07 -5.73
C ALA A 46 -3.30 -0.73 -5.54
N GLN A 47 -4.49 -0.74 -4.91
CA GLN A 47 -5.24 0.47 -4.59
C GLN A 47 -4.46 1.40 -3.66
N GLU A 48 -3.80 0.88 -2.63
CA GLU A 48 -2.98 1.69 -1.71
C GLU A 48 -1.74 2.23 -2.40
N ILE A 49 -1.07 1.42 -3.23
CA ILE A 49 0.06 1.89 -4.04
C ILE A 49 -0.40 2.97 -5.02
N ALA A 50 -1.57 2.83 -5.66
CA ALA A 50 -2.14 3.84 -6.54
C ALA A 50 -2.48 5.13 -5.78
N GLN A 51 -2.96 5.05 -4.53
CA GLN A 51 -3.12 6.21 -3.65
C GLN A 51 -1.79 6.89 -3.33
N LEU A 52 -0.72 6.12 -3.05
CA LEU A 52 0.60 6.70 -2.82
C LEU A 52 1.17 7.40 -4.07
N ILE A 53 0.79 6.96 -5.27
CA ILE A 53 1.19 7.57 -6.56
C ILE A 53 0.36 8.82 -6.89
N GLY A 54 -0.97 8.69 -6.89
CA GLY A 54 -1.91 9.73 -7.32
C GLY A 54 -2.38 10.68 -6.23
N GLY A 55 -2.04 10.38 -4.97
CA GLY A 55 -2.55 11.11 -3.81
C GLY A 55 -4.07 11.04 -3.74
N ARG A 56 -4.73 12.19 -3.89
CA ARG A 56 -6.19 12.31 -3.85
C ARG A 56 -6.88 11.91 -5.15
N GLU A 57 -6.14 11.88 -6.27
CA GLU A 57 -6.69 11.58 -7.59
C GLU A 57 -6.23 10.20 -8.04
N ILE A 58 -7.04 9.20 -7.73
CA ILE A 58 -6.85 7.85 -8.25
C ILE A 58 -7.51 7.76 -9.62
N THR A 59 -6.73 7.39 -10.62
CA THR A 59 -7.17 7.19 -12.01
C THR A 59 -6.81 5.77 -12.48
N GLU A 60 -7.36 5.38 -13.63
CA GLU A 60 -6.96 4.12 -14.29
C GLU A 60 -5.45 4.05 -14.54
N LYS A 61 -4.82 5.18 -14.89
CA LYS A 61 -3.37 5.24 -15.12
C LYS A 61 -2.58 4.97 -13.83
N THR A 62 -2.99 5.55 -12.71
CA THR A 62 -2.31 5.32 -11.43
C THR A 62 -2.46 3.87 -10.96
N PHE A 63 -3.60 3.24 -11.25
CA PHE A 63 -3.79 1.80 -11.01
C PHE A 63 -2.90 0.95 -11.92
N SER A 64 -2.80 1.27 -13.21
CA SER A 64 -1.91 0.55 -14.14
C SER A 64 -0.46 0.60 -13.64
N VAL A 65 0.04 1.78 -13.27
CA VAL A 65 1.39 1.94 -12.71
C VAL A 65 1.56 1.16 -11.41
N ALA A 66 0.55 1.13 -10.53
CA ALA A 66 0.61 0.35 -9.30
C ALA A 66 0.73 -1.16 -9.59
N TYR A 67 -0.04 -1.69 -10.53
CA TYR A 67 0.07 -3.09 -10.95
C TYR A 67 1.44 -3.41 -11.53
N GLU A 68 1.99 -2.54 -12.38
CA GLU A 68 3.34 -2.69 -12.91
C GLU A 68 4.40 -2.74 -11.81
N MET A 69 4.30 -1.85 -10.80
CA MET A 69 5.22 -1.86 -9.65
C MET A 69 5.13 -3.15 -8.82
N LEU A 70 3.91 -3.68 -8.59
CA LEU A 70 3.74 -4.94 -7.88
C LEU A 70 4.33 -6.12 -8.65
N GLU A 71 4.19 -6.13 -9.97
CA GLU A 71 4.74 -7.19 -10.81
C GLU A 71 6.27 -7.12 -10.89
N GLN A 72 6.83 -5.91 -10.99
CA GLN A 72 8.28 -5.70 -10.93
C GLN A 72 8.86 -6.16 -9.58
N ALA A 73 8.19 -5.82 -8.47
CA ALA A 73 8.62 -6.25 -7.14
C ALA A 73 8.58 -7.77 -6.98
N ARG A 74 7.53 -8.42 -7.49
CA ARG A 74 7.41 -9.90 -7.48
C ARG A 74 8.50 -10.55 -8.33
N SER A 75 8.78 -10.00 -9.51
CA SER A 75 9.79 -10.52 -10.44
C SER A 75 11.22 -10.34 -9.91
N ALA A 76 11.49 -9.25 -9.18
CA ALA A 76 12.80 -8.98 -8.58
C ALA A 76 13.08 -9.77 -7.29
N ALA A 77 12.03 -10.30 -6.65
CA ALA A 77 12.13 -11.08 -5.41
C ALA A 77 12.28 -12.59 -5.64
N GLY A 78 12.19 -13.05 -6.90
CA GLY A 78 12.46 -14.44 -7.31
C GLY A 78 13.89 -14.65 -7.76
#